data_AF-A0A653TSP9-F1
#
_entry.id   AF-A0A653TSP9-F1
#
_cell.length_a   1.000
_cell.length_b   1.000
_cell.length_c   1.000
_cell.angle_alpha   90.00
_cell.angle_beta   90.00
_cell.angle_gamma   90.00
#
_symmetry.space_group_name_H-M   'P 1'
#
loop_
_entity.id
_entity.type
_entity.pdbx_description
1 polymer ?
#
loop_
_entity_poly.entity_id
_entity_poly.type
_entity_poly.pdbx_seq_one_letter_code
_entity_poly.pdbx_strand_id
1 'polypeptide(L)'
;MDQPDPFGFVGLTYDDVLLLPGHTDVIPSEAETSSRLTKRITVNTPLLSSAMDTVTEARMAIAMAREGGIGILHRNLSISDQAEQVDRVKRSESGMITNPITTTADATVAEVDELCGQFRISGLPVVDDKGVLVGIITNRDMRFVSPFEKATTRVSEVMTSTGLVTAPVGTDRNAVMALLAQHRIEKLPLVDEAGKLKGLITVKDFDKSEKYPLATKDDTGRLRVGAAIGFFGDAWSRAGQLLDAGVDVIVVDTANGESAGVLDIIRKLKADPAFAGVDVIGGNVATRSGAQALIEAGADAIKVGVGPGSICTTRVVAGVGVPQVTAVYEASLAAREANVPVIADGGLQYSGDIAKALVAGADTVMLGSLLAGTDESPGDLVFVGGKQFKNYRGMGSLGAMQTRGEKTSYSKDRYFQADVPSDDKLIPEGIEGQVPYRGPVSAVAYQLIGGLRQSMFYVGARNIGELKAKGKFVRITSAGLKESHPHDVQIVVEAPNYRK
;
A
#
# COMPACT_ATOMS: atom_id res chain seq x y z
N MET A 1 -44.61 -1.53 14.70
CA MET A 1 -44.76 -0.85 13.40
C MET A 1 -43.79 0.29 13.43
N ASP A 2 -42.58 0.07 12.93
CA ASP A 2 -41.63 1.14 12.72
C ASP A 2 -42.17 1.98 11.56
N GLN A 3 -42.61 3.20 11.87
CA GLN A 3 -42.94 4.14 10.81
C GLN A 3 -41.64 4.43 10.03
N PRO A 4 -41.68 4.43 8.69
CA PRO A 4 -40.53 4.82 7.89
C PRO A 4 -40.19 6.28 8.23
N ASP A 5 -39.07 6.48 8.93
CA ASP A 5 -38.48 7.78 9.21
C ASP A 5 -37.41 8.08 8.13
N PRO A 6 -37.71 8.96 7.16
CA PRO A 6 -36.77 9.28 6.10
C PRO A 6 -35.64 10.23 6.55
N PHE A 7 -35.68 10.76 7.78
CA PHE A 7 -34.76 11.81 8.23
C PHE A 7 -33.54 11.29 9.00
N GLY A 8 -33.58 10.04 9.50
CA GLY A 8 -32.41 9.37 10.10
C GLY A 8 -31.70 10.16 11.21
N PHE A 9 -30.42 9.85 11.46
CA PHE A 9 -29.59 10.59 12.41
C PHE A 9 -28.79 11.72 11.74
N VAL A 10 -28.37 12.71 12.53
CA VAL A 10 -27.43 13.75 12.09
C VAL A 10 -26.02 13.17 11.97
N GLY A 11 -25.45 13.22 10.78
CA GLY A 11 -24.06 12.82 10.52
C GLY A 11 -23.04 13.94 10.77
N LEU A 12 -21.82 13.57 11.13
CA LEU A 12 -20.68 14.44 11.39
C LEU A 12 -19.49 14.07 10.49
N THR A 13 -18.75 15.07 10.02
CA THR A 13 -17.46 14.91 9.35
C THR A 13 -16.30 15.31 10.28
N TYR A 14 -15.06 15.25 9.77
CA TYR A 14 -13.86 15.59 10.55
C TYR A 14 -13.88 17.04 11.05
N ASP A 15 -14.43 17.96 10.27
CA ASP A 15 -14.53 19.40 10.60
C ASP A 15 -15.65 19.74 11.59
N ASP A 16 -16.57 18.80 11.87
CA ASP A 16 -17.63 19.02 12.86
C ASP A 16 -17.20 18.64 14.27
N VAL A 17 -15.99 18.09 14.45
CA VAL A 17 -15.51 17.56 15.74
C VAL A 17 -14.05 17.90 16.03
N LEU A 18 -13.75 18.10 17.32
CA LEU A 18 -12.40 18.15 17.87
C LEU A 18 -12.21 17.04 18.92
N LEU A 19 -10.97 16.62 19.14
CA LEU A 19 -10.63 15.73 20.25
C LEU A 19 -10.45 16.55 21.53
N LEU A 20 -11.08 16.10 22.62
CA LEU A 20 -10.90 16.69 23.93
C LEU A 20 -9.52 16.33 24.50
N PRO A 21 -8.72 17.30 24.94
CA PRO A 21 -7.48 17.03 25.67
C PRO A 21 -7.75 16.29 26.97
N GLY A 22 -6.83 15.41 27.36
CA GLY A 22 -6.85 14.64 28.60
C GLY A 22 -5.59 14.86 29.43
N HIS A 23 -5.54 14.23 30.60
CA HIS A 23 -4.30 14.12 31.37
C HIS A 23 -3.30 13.23 30.63
N THR A 24 -2.03 13.62 30.61
CA THR A 24 -1.00 12.93 29.82
C THR A 24 0.38 13.01 30.47
N ASP A 25 1.09 11.88 30.44
CA ASP A 25 2.53 11.74 30.68
C ASP A 25 3.24 11.15 29.45
N VAL A 26 2.56 11.10 28.30
CA VAL A 26 3.03 10.46 27.09
C VAL A 26 4.09 11.32 26.41
N ILE A 27 5.23 10.74 26.05
CA ILE A 27 6.21 11.41 25.20
C ILE A 27 5.87 11.10 23.73
N PRO A 28 5.62 12.10 22.86
CA PRO A 28 5.19 11.85 21.48
C PRO A 28 6.11 10.88 20.70
N SER A 29 7.42 10.93 20.91
CA SER A 29 8.38 10.05 20.22
C SER A 29 8.29 8.58 20.64
N GLU A 30 7.74 8.30 21.82
CA GLU A 30 7.58 6.94 22.37
C GLU A 30 6.20 6.34 22.05
N ALA A 31 5.27 7.16 21.55
CA ALA A 31 3.93 6.70 21.20
C ALA A 31 3.96 5.70 20.02
N GLU A 32 3.37 4.54 20.26
CA GLU A 32 3.33 3.43 19.31
C GLU A 32 2.11 3.55 18.38
N THR A 33 2.37 3.63 17.08
CA THR A 33 1.33 3.81 16.06
C THR A 33 0.94 2.52 15.35
N SER A 34 1.50 1.38 15.75
CA SER A 34 1.21 0.07 15.18
C SER A 34 -0.30 -0.20 15.18
N SER A 35 -0.83 -0.67 14.06
CA SER A 35 -2.27 -0.81 13.83
C SER A 35 -2.60 -2.02 12.98
N ARG A 36 -3.74 -2.65 13.24
CA ARG A 36 -4.23 -3.77 12.44
C ARG A 36 -4.83 -3.26 11.14
N LEU A 37 -4.24 -3.68 10.02
CA LEU A 37 -4.79 -3.45 8.68
C LEU A 37 -5.92 -4.45 8.38
N THR A 38 -5.67 -5.71 8.70
CA THR A 38 -6.58 -6.85 8.50
C THR A 38 -6.55 -7.76 9.72
N LYS A 39 -7.29 -8.88 9.67
CA LYS A 39 -7.22 -9.91 10.72
C LYS A 39 -5.80 -10.41 10.98
N ARG A 40 -4.97 -10.59 9.93
CA ARG A 40 -3.61 -11.15 10.04
C ARG A 40 -2.49 -10.13 9.89
N ILE A 41 -2.74 -8.99 9.25
CA ILE A 41 -1.69 -8.02 8.92
C ILE A 41 -1.75 -6.81 9.84
N THR A 42 -0.61 -6.51 10.46
CA THR A 42 -0.36 -5.28 11.22
C THR A 42 0.63 -4.41 10.47
N VAL A 43 0.39 -3.11 10.47
CA VAL A 43 1.27 -2.08 9.90
C VAL A 43 1.84 -1.25 11.06
N ASN A 44 3.09 -0.79 10.94
CA ASN A 44 3.74 0.03 11.98
C ASN A 44 3.23 1.48 11.98
N THR A 45 2.73 1.94 10.84
CA THR A 45 2.04 3.22 10.69
C THR A 45 0.66 2.98 10.07
N PRO A 46 -0.42 3.62 10.57
CA PRO A 46 -1.79 3.35 10.14
C PRO A 46 -2.14 3.96 8.78
N LEU A 47 -1.20 3.97 7.83
CA LEU A 47 -1.30 4.68 6.56
C LEU A 47 -1.35 3.70 5.38
N LEU A 48 -2.38 3.85 4.56
CA LEU A 48 -2.50 3.18 3.27
C LEU A 48 -2.51 4.23 2.16
N SER A 49 -1.85 3.95 1.03
CA SER A 49 -2.05 4.75 -0.19
C SER A 49 -3.20 4.19 -1.02
N SER A 50 -4.08 5.08 -1.50
CA SER A 50 -5.31 4.71 -2.20
C SER A 50 -5.06 4.05 -3.55
N ALA A 51 -5.96 3.14 -3.95
CA ALA A 51 -5.92 2.37 -5.20
C ALA A 51 -6.34 3.21 -6.41
N MET A 52 -5.57 4.25 -6.70
CA MET A 52 -5.84 5.22 -7.77
C MET A 52 -4.65 5.38 -8.70
N ASP A 53 -4.93 5.59 -9.99
CA ASP A 53 -3.92 5.70 -11.05
C ASP A 53 -3.08 6.99 -11.00
N THR A 54 -3.45 7.94 -10.15
CA THR A 54 -2.63 9.12 -9.81
C THR A 54 -2.00 9.03 -8.41
N VAL A 55 -2.13 7.90 -7.71
CA VAL A 55 -1.62 7.74 -6.33
C VAL A 55 -0.66 6.56 -6.20
N THR A 56 -1.08 5.34 -6.55
CA THR A 56 -0.33 4.13 -6.15
C THR A 56 0.02 3.19 -7.28
N GLU A 57 1.28 3.25 -7.71
CA GLU A 57 1.98 2.17 -8.43
C GLU A 57 3.15 1.65 -7.58
N ALA A 58 4.01 0.76 -8.13
CA ALA A 58 5.08 0.10 -7.39
C ALA A 58 6.00 1.07 -6.63
N ARG A 59 6.32 2.26 -7.20
CA ARG A 59 7.16 3.25 -6.51
C ARG A 59 6.54 3.70 -5.19
N MET A 60 5.26 4.08 -5.22
CA MET A 60 4.50 4.46 -4.04
C MET A 60 4.35 3.27 -3.09
N ALA A 61 3.98 2.09 -3.59
CA ALA A 61 3.78 0.92 -2.75
C ALA A 61 5.05 0.48 -2.01
N ILE A 62 6.21 0.50 -2.68
CA ILE A 62 7.52 0.24 -2.05
C ILE A 62 7.80 1.27 -0.96
N ALA A 63 7.60 2.55 -1.25
CA ALA A 63 7.89 3.62 -0.31
C ALA A 63 6.95 3.59 0.91
N MET A 64 5.65 3.39 0.71
CA MET A 64 4.69 3.22 1.80
C MET A 64 5.02 2.03 2.69
N ALA A 65 5.34 0.87 2.09
CA ALA A 65 5.73 -0.30 2.86
C ALA A 65 7.01 -0.05 3.68
N ARG A 66 7.99 0.68 3.15
CA ARG A 66 9.21 1.08 3.88
C ARG A 66 8.96 2.01 5.06
N GLU A 67 8.02 2.94 4.91
CA GLU A 67 7.59 3.85 5.98
C GLU A 67 6.60 3.19 6.97
N GLY A 68 6.42 1.87 6.88
CA GLY A 68 5.61 1.07 7.79
C GLY A 68 4.11 1.09 7.55
N GLY A 69 3.68 1.65 6.44
CA GLY A 69 2.31 1.54 5.93
C GLY A 69 2.20 0.42 4.89
N ILE A 70 1.28 0.57 3.94
CA ILE A 70 1.16 -0.31 2.77
C ILE A 70 0.59 0.47 1.58
N GLY A 71 0.99 0.12 0.36
CA GLY A 71 0.36 0.64 -0.85
C GLY A 71 -0.63 -0.33 -1.47
N ILE A 72 -1.77 0.17 -1.93
CA ILE A 72 -2.75 -0.61 -2.70
C ILE A 72 -2.64 -0.23 -4.18
N LEU A 73 -2.17 -1.15 -5.01
CA LEU A 73 -2.05 -0.95 -6.46
C LEU A 73 -3.44 -0.82 -7.10
N HIS A 74 -3.63 0.22 -7.90
CA HIS A 74 -4.88 0.40 -8.65
C HIS A 74 -5.05 -0.67 -9.72
N ARG A 75 -6.29 -0.84 -10.18
CA ARG A 75 -6.65 -1.80 -11.23
C ARG A 75 -6.87 -1.20 -12.61
N ASN A 76 -6.66 0.11 -12.77
CA ASN A 76 -6.70 0.78 -14.07
C ASN A 76 -5.46 0.46 -14.95
N LEU A 77 -5.16 -0.84 -15.04
CA LEU A 77 -4.04 -1.49 -15.72
C LEU A 77 -4.56 -2.81 -16.28
N SER A 78 -3.88 -3.34 -17.29
CA SER A 78 -4.08 -4.74 -17.68
C SER A 78 -3.81 -5.67 -16.47
N ILE A 79 -4.34 -6.90 -16.52
CA ILE A 79 -4.08 -7.87 -15.45
C ILE A 79 -2.58 -8.14 -15.30
N SER A 80 -1.88 -8.31 -16.42
CA SER A 80 -0.43 -8.57 -16.44
C SER A 80 0.37 -7.41 -15.87
N ASP A 81 0.04 -6.18 -16.24
CA ASP A 81 0.76 -4.98 -15.77
C ASP A 81 0.57 -4.81 -14.27
N GLN A 82 -0.64 -5.06 -13.74
CA GLN A 82 -0.90 -5.00 -12.31
C GLN A 82 -0.13 -6.09 -11.54
N ALA A 83 -0.07 -7.31 -12.08
CA ALA A 83 0.72 -8.40 -11.52
C ALA A 83 2.23 -8.10 -11.54
N GLU A 84 2.74 -7.49 -12.61
CA GLU A 84 4.14 -7.03 -12.68
C GLU A 84 4.45 -5.97 -11.61
N GLN A 85 3.51 -5.05 -11.34
CA GLN A 85 3.67 -4.07 -10.27
C GLN A 85 3.73 -4.74 -8.89
N VAL A 86 2.93 -5.80 -8.64
CA VAL A 86 3.04 -6.63 -7.42
C VAL A 86 4.43 -7.25 -7.33
N ASP A 87 4.87 -7.97 -8.37
CA ASP A 87 6.17 -8.65 -8.41
C ASP A 87 7.32 -7.67 -8.15
N ARG A 88 7.29 -6.47 -8.76
CA ARG A 88 8.28 -5.40 -8.52
C ARG A 88 8.35 -4.97 -7.06
N VAL A 89 7.22 -4.91 -6.36
CA VAL A 89 7.19 -4.58 -4.92
C VAL A 89 7.75 -5.74 -4.10
N LYS A 90 7.29 -6.97 -4.36
CA LYS A 90 7.74 -8.17 -3.64
C LYS A 90 9.24 -8.45 -3.82
N ARG A 91 9.84 -8.04 -4.95
CA ARG A 91 11.28 -8.15 -5.22
C ARG A 91 12.11 -6.96 -4.74
N SER A 92 11.48 -5.88 -4.27
CA SER A 92 12.21 -4.66 -3.88
C SER A 92 13.10 -4.87 -2.66
N GLU A 93 12.66 -5.73 -1.75
CA GLU A 93 13.42 -6.21 -0.60
C GLU A 93 13.12 -7.69 -0.43
N SER A 94 14.16 -8.47 -0.20
CA SER A 94 14.05 -9.90 0.04
C SER A 94 14.91 -10.21 1.25
N GLY A 95 14.33 -10.77 2.32
CA GLY A 95 15.13 -11.23 3.45
C GLY A 95 16.08 -12.36 3.01
N MET A 96 15.51 -13.36 2.34
CA MET A 96 16.22 -14.44 1.65
C MET A 96 15.57 -14.65 0.28
N ILE A 97 16.37 -14.65 -0.77
CA ILE A 97 15.91 -15.02 -2.12
C ILE A 97 15.86 -16.56 -2.16
N THR A 98 14.68 -17.16 -2.18
CA THR A 98 14.51 -18.63 -2.10
C THR A 98 14.78 -19.34 -3.44
N ASN A 99 14.44 -18.71 -4.56
CA ASN A 99 14.77 -19.19 -5.91
C ASN A 99 15.61 -18.14 -6.64
N PRO A 100 16.91 -18.03 -6.31
CA PRO A 100 17.80 -17.12 -7.02
C PRO A 100 17.93 -17.53 -8.48
N ILE A 101 18.04 -16.55 -9.36
CA ILE A 101 18.39 -16.79 -10.76
C ILE A 101 19.83 -17.33 -10.77
N THR A 102 20.02 -18.47 -11.43
CA THR A 102 21.32 -19.16 -11.50
C THR A 102 21.85 -19.19 -12.93
N THR A 103 23.13 -19.51 -13.08
CA THR A 103 23.75 -19.83 -14.37
C THR A 103 24.57 -21.13 -14.25
N THR A 104 25.14 -21.59 -15.35
CA THR A 104 26.00 -22.78 -15.41
C THR A 104 27.45 -22.38 -15.70
N ALA A 105 28.38 -23.28 -15.41
CA ALA A 105 29.81 -23.05 -15.61
C ALA A 105 30.18 -22.88 -17.11
N ASP A 106 29.40 -23.49 -18.00
CA ASP A 106 29.61 -23.45 -19.46
C ASP A 106 28.97 -22.25 -20.15
N ALA A 107 28.10 -21.51 -19.46
CA ALA A 107 27.54 -20.28 -19.99
C ALA A 107 28.65 -19.25 -20.28
N THR A 108 28.40 -18.36 -21.22
CA THR A 108 29.29 -17.26 -21.56
C THR A 108 29.07 -16.05 -20.63
N VAL A 109 30.09 -15.21 -20.49
CA VAL A 109 29.97 -13.95 -19.73
C VAL A 109 28.90 -13.04 -20.35
N ALA A 110 28.72 -13.06 -21.67
CA ALA A 110 27.67 -12.30 -22.35
C ALA A 110 26.25 -12.71 -21.93
N GLU A 111 25.96 -14.01 -21.85
CA GLU A 111 24.66 -14.53 -21.41
C GLU A 111 24.36 -14.14 -19.95
N VAL A 112 25.38 -14.18 -19.09
CA VAL A 112 25.26 -13.72 -17.70
C VAL A 112 25.01 -12.22 -17.61
N ASP A 113 25.71 -11.41 -18.42
CA ASP A 113 25.55 -9.95 -18.45
C ASP A 113 24.13 -9.57 -18.93
N GLU A 114 23.60 -10.28 -19.93
CA GLU A 114 22.23 -10.11 -20.41
C GLU A 114 21.19 -10.44 -19.33
N LEU A 115 21.34 -11.59 -18.66
CA LEU A 115 20.50 -11.96 -17.51
C LEU A 115 20.58 -10.92 -16.39
N CYS A 116 21.79 -10.47 -16.05
CA CYS A 116 21.99 -9.44 -15.03
C CYS A 116 21.32 -8.11 -15.41
N GLY A 117 21.39 -7.71 -16.69
CA GLY A 117 20.73 -6.53 -17.23
C GLY A 117 19.20 -6.64 -17.20
N GLN A 118 18.67 -7.78 -17.64
CA GLN A 118 17.23 -8.07 -17.67
C GLN A 118 16.62 -8.04 -16.26
N PHE A 119 17.26 -8.72 -15.30
CA PHE A 119 16.74 -8.85 -13.94
C PHE A 119 17.28 -7.81 -12.95
N ARG A 120 18.16 -6.90 -13.41
CA ARG A 120 18.81 -5.84 -12.62
C ARG A 120 19.52 -6.36 -11.36
N ILE A 121 20.20 -7.49 -11.50
CA ILE A 121 20.98 -8.15 -10.44
C ILE A 121 22.47 -8.05 -10.74
N SER A 122 23.30 -8.03 -9.69
CA SER A 122 24.76 -7.79 -9.82
C SER A 122 25.60 -9.07 -9.78
N GLY A 123 24.99 -10.23 -10.00
CA GLY A 123 25.67 -11.52 -10.01
C GLY A 123 24.72 -12.70 -9.81
N LEU A 124 25.17 -13.87 -10.23
CA LEU A 124 24.43 -15.13 -10.26
C LEU A 124 25.22 -16.23 -9.54
N PRO A 125 24.58 -17.03 -8.69
CA PRO A 125 25.11 -18.33 -8.28
C PRO A 125 25.28 -19.24 -9.50
N VAL A 126 26.37 -19.99 -9.52
CA VAL A 126 26.68 -20.97 -10.58
C VAL A 126 26.41 -22.36 -10.04
N VAL A 127 25.56 -23.12 -10.73
CA VAL A 127 25.16 -24.47 -10.31
C VAL A 127 25.49 -25.51 -11.37
N ASP A 128 25.66 -26.76 -10.95
CA ASP A 128 25.76 -27.91 -11.84
C ASP A 128 24.37 -28.44 -12.27
N ASP A 129 24.35 -29.48 -13.11
CA ASP A 129 23.12 -30.14 -13.59
C ASP A 129 22.25 -30.72 -12.47
N LYS A 130 22.82 -30.93 -11.28
CA LYS A 130 22.12 -31.48 -10.09
C LYS A 130 21.65 -30.37 -9.14
N GLY A 131 21.93 -29.11 -9.45
CA GLY A 131 21.61 -27.94 -8.63
C GLY A 131 22.59 -27.70 -7.47
N VAL A 132 23.75 -28.36 -7.48
CA VAL A 132 24.83 -28.14 -6.50
C VAL A 132 25.51 -26.82 -6.82
N LEU A 133 25.75 -26.00 -5.79
CA LEU A 133 26.46 -24.73 -5.94
C LEU A 133 27.94 -25.02 -6.23
N VAL A 134 28.42 -24.58 -7.39
CA VAL A 134 29.82 -24.76 -7.84
C VAL A 134 30.59 -23.44 -7.94
N GLY A 135 29.90 -22.30 -7.86
CA GLY A 135 30.54 -20.99 -7.97
C GLY A 135 29.58 -19.82 -7.75
N ILE A 136 30.13 -18.62 -7.80
CA ILE A 136 29.36 -17.38 -7.96
C ILE A 136 30.08 -16.47 -8.94
N ILE A 137 29.35 -15.86 -9.86
CA ILE A 137 29.86 -14.83 -10.77
C ILE A 137 29.17 -13.51 -10.46
N THR A 138 29.94 -12.44 -10.37
CA THR A 138 29.46 -11.11 -10.00
C THR A 138 29.91 -10.04 -10.99
N ASN A 139 29.32 -8.86 -10.89
CA ASN A 139 29.76 -7.69 -11.65
C ASN A 139 31.24 -7.36 -11.46
N ARG A 140 31.86 -7.74 -10.33
CA ARG A 140 33.29 -7.53 -10.12
C ARG A 140 34.11 -8.45 -11.02
N ASP A 141 33.68 -9.70 -11.16
CA ASP A 141 34.39 -10.72 -11.94
C ASP A 141 34.29 -10.41 -13.44
N MET A 142 33.08 -10.06 -13.91
CA MET A 142 32.82 -9.73 -15.31
C MET A 142 33.49 -8.42 -15.76
N ARG A 143 33.81 -7.51 -14.84
CA ARG A 143 34.39 -6.19 -15.16
C ARG A 143 35.81 -6.29 -15.73
N PHE A 144 36.49 -7.41 -15.52
CA PHE A 144 37.85 -7.65 -16.02
C PHE A 144 37.86 -8.38 -17.37
N VAL A 145 36.70 -8.75 -17.90
CA VAL A 145 36.57 -9.40 -19.21
C VAL A 145 36.40 -8.32 -20.28
N SER A 146 37.23 -8.36 -21.31
CA SER A 146 37.14 -7.42 -22.43
C SER A 146 35.78 -7.52 -23.14
N PRO A 147 35.17 -6.41 -23.57
CA PRO A 147 33.89 -6.45 -24.31
C PRO A 147 33.90 -7.39 -25.53
N PHE A 148 35.06 -7.55 -26.18
CA PHE A 148 35.23 -8.41 -27.35
C PHE A 148 35.32 -9.91 -27.01
N GLU A 149 35.62 -10.25 -25.75
CA GLU A 149 35.82 -11.62 -25.28
C GLU A 149 34.59 -12.17 -24.54
N LYS A 150 33.68 -11.30 -24.09
CA LYS A 150 32.48 -11.69 -23.32
C LYS A 150 31.64 -12.79 -23.99
N ALA A 151 31.58 -12.81 -25.32
CA ALA A 151 30.82 -13.79 -26.08
C ALA A 151 31.48 -15.18 -26.14
N THR A 152 32.76 -15.31 -25.77
CA THR A 152 33.50 -16.56 -25.85
C THR A 152 34.06 -17.03 -24.51
N THR A 153 34.35 -16.11 -23.58
CA THR A 153 34.82 -16.46 -22.23
C THR A 153 33.72 -17.15 -21.45
N ARG A 154 34.02 -18.34 -20.91
CA ARG A 154 33.08 -19.09 -20.08
C ARG A 154 33.05 -18.58 -18.64
N VAL A 155 31.91 -18.74 -17.98
CA VAL A 155 31.72 -18.43 -16.56
C VAL A 155 32.74 -19.17 -15.70
N SER A 156 33.05 -20.44 -16.00
CA SER A 156 34.05 -21.24 -15.29
C SER A 156 35.43 -20.61 -15.22
N GLU A 157 35.81 -19.78 -16.20
CA GLU A 157 37.13 -19.17 -16.30
C GLU A 157 37.29 -17.96 -15.37
N VAL A 158 36.17 -17.33 -14.98
CA VAL A 158 36.17 -16.04 -14.25
C VAL A 158 35.37 -16.07 -12.95
N MET A 159 34.53 -17.07 -12.72
CA MET A 159 33.73 -17.18 -11.50
C MET A 159 34.62 -17.42 -10.26
N THR A 160 34.11 -17.03 -9.10
CA THR A 160 34.69 -17.48 -7.84
C THR A 160 34.23 -18.92 -7.58
N SER A 161 35.16 -19.88 -7.63
CA SER A 161 34.89 -21.33 -7.45
C SER A 161 35.55 -21.94 -6.21
N THR A 162 36.56 -21.27 -5.66
CA THR A 162 37.29 -21.72 -4.47
C THR A 162 37.06 -20.75 -3.31
N GLY A 163 36.96 -21.29 -2.08
CA GLY A 163 36.69 -20.47 -0.90
C GLY A 163 35.30 -19.86 -0.87
N LEU A 164 34.32 -20.50 -1.52
CA LEU A 164 32.92 -20.09 -1.47
C LEU A 164 32.42 -20.09 -0.03
N VAL A 165 32.12 -18.89 0.48
CA VAL A 165 31.46 -18.73 1.77
C VAL A 165 29.97 -18.97 1.54
N THR A 166 29.42 -19.92 2.29
CA THR A 166 28.00 -20.30 2.23
C THR A 166 27.47 -20.43 3.65
N ALA A 167 26.14 -20.49 3.79
CA ALA A 167 25.52 -20.80 5.07
C ALA A 167 24.34 -21.78 4.89
N PRO A 168 23.99 -22.56 5.91
CA PRO A 168 22.82 -23.43 5.83
C PRO A 168 21.52 -22.61 5.77
N VAL A 169 20.49 -23.18 5.16
CA VAL A 169 19.13 -22.62 5.22
C VAL A 169 18.68 -22.49 6.68
N GLY A 170 18.09 -21.35 7.03
CA GLY A 170 17.67 -21.06 8.40
C GLY A 170 18.74 -20.45 9.30
N THR A 171 19.92 -20.10 8.74
CA THR A 171 20.94 -19.34 9.49
C THR A 171 20.37 -18.01 9.99
N ASP A 172 20.60 -17.72 11.27
CA ASP A 172 20.13 -16.50 11.91
C ASP A 172 20.65 -15.24 11.21
N ARG A 173 19.83 -14.20 11.21
CA ARG A 173 20.11 -12.92 10.57
C ARG A 173 21.43 -12.28 11.04
N ASN A 174 21.73 -12.34 12.34
CA ASN A 174 22.96 -11.76 12.89
C ASN A 174 24.17 -12.60 12.50
N ALA A 175 24.02 -13.93 12.42
CA ALA A 175 25.07 -14.83 11.95
C ALA A 175 25.37 -14.61 10.46
N VAL A 176 24.35 -14.38 9.63
CA VAL A 176 24.52 -14.00 8.21
C VAL A 176 25.29 -12.68 8.10
N MET A 177 24.97 -11.67 8.92
CA MET A 177 25.72 -10.41 8.93
C MET A 177 27.17 -10.60 9.34
N ALA A 178 27.42 -11.41 10.37
CA ALA A 178 28.76 -11.71 10.81
C ALA A 178 29.58 -12.35 9.68
N LEU A 179 28.99 -13.31 8.94
CA LEU A 179 29.64 -13.96 7.80
C LEU A 179 29.95 -12.98 6.66
N LEU A 180 28.96 -12.15 6.26
CA LEU A 180 29.14 -11.14 5.21
C LEU A 180 30.25 -10.15 5.59
N ALA A 181 30.26 -9.68 6.84
CA ALA A 181 31.25 -8.73 7.35
C ALA A 181 32.66 -9.35 7.50
N GLN A 182 32.75 -10.55 8.09
CA GLN A 182 34.00 -11.28 8.31
C GLN A 182 34.72 -11.56 7.00
N HIS A 183 33.97 -12.01 5.99
CA HIS A 183 34.52 -12.38 4.69
C HIS A 183 34.51 -11.22 3.67
N ARG A 184 33.96 -10.06 4.04
CA ARG A 184 33.84 -8.85 3.18
C ARG A 184 33.22 -9.14 1.82
N ILE A 185 32.14 -9.92 1.83
CA ILE A 185 31.39 -10.34 0.64
C ILE A 185 30.00 -9.69 0.62
N GLU A 186 29.46 -9.47 -0.58
CA GLU A 186 28.15 -8.83 -0.76
C GLU A 186 26.98 -9.81 -0.89
N LYS A 187 27.27 -11.09 -1.17
CA LYS A 187 26.30 -12.13 -1.46
C LYS A 187 26.67 -13.40 -0.71
N LEU A 188 25.71 -14.01 -0.02
CA LEU A 188 25.88 -15.26 0.72
C LEU A 188 24.88 -16.29 0.18
N PRO A 189 25.35 -17.25 -0.64
CA PRO A 189 24.54 -18.39 -1.05
C PRO A 189 24.16 -19.26 0.16
N LEU A 190 22.92 -19.70 0.18
CA LEU A 190 22.40 -20.63 1.17
C LEU A 190 22.25 -22.02 0.56
N VAL A 191 22.80 -23.02 1.23
CA VAL A 191 22.84 -24.40 0.74
C VAL A 191 22.18 -25.37 1.72
N ASP A 192 21.71 -26.51 1.22
CA ASP A 192 21.33 -27.65 2.06
C ASP A 192 22.55 -28.54 2.41
N GLU A 193 22.32 -29.61 3.17
CA GLU A 193 23.37 -30.57 3.56
C GLU A 193 24.04 -31.25 2.37
N ALA A 194 23.37 -31.33 1.21
CA ALA A 194 23.90 -31.89 -0.02
C ALA A 194 24.64 -30.85 -0.89
N GLY A 195 24.79 -29.61 -0.41
CA GLY A 195 25.44 -28.51 -1.13
C GLY A 195 24.57 -27.92 -2.24
N LYS A 196 23.27 -28.26 -2.31
CA LYS A 196 22.37 -27.67 -3.30
C LYS A 196 21.99 -26.27 -2.91
N LEU A 197 21.96 -25.37 -3.90
CA LEU A 197 21.54 -24.00 -3.69
C LEU A 197 20.05 -23.96 -3.33
N LYS A 198 19.74 -23.34 -2.19
CA LYS A 198 18.38 -23.14 -1.67
C LYS A 198 18.03 -21.67 -1.45
N GLY A 199 19.01 -20.77 -1.56
CA GLY A 199 18.73 -19.36 -1.59
C GLY A 199 19.96 -18.47 -1.66
N LEU A 200 19.73 -17.16 -1.60
CA LEU A 200 20.76 -16.14 -1.65
C LEU A 200 20.37 -14.97 -0.74
N ILE A 201 21.30 -14.51 0.09
CA ILE A 201 21.15 -13.27 0.86
C ILE A 201 22.15 -12.23 0.36
N THR A 202 21.77 -10.95 0.33
CA THR A 202 22.66 -9.86 -0.10
C THR A 202 22.84 -8.80 1.00
N VAL A 203 24.00 -8.15 1.05
CA VAL A 203 24.28 -7.04 1.99
C VAL A 203 23.28 -5.88 1.81
N LYS A 204 22.83 -5.65 0.57
CA LYS A 204 21.84 -4.61 0.25
C LYS A 204 20.53 -4.77 1.02
N ASP A 205 20.16 -5.98 1.42
CA ASP A 205 18.92 -6.23 2.18
C ASP A 205 19.05 -5.84 3.66
N PHE A 206 20.28 -5.83 4.19
CA PHE A 206 20.59 -5.37 5.54
C PHE A 206 20.61 -3.84 5.64
N ASP A 207 21.31 -3.16 4.73
CA ASP A 207 21.34 -1.68 4.68
C ASP A 207 19.92 -1.10 4.65
N LYS A 208 19.02 -1.73 3.88
CA LYS A 208 17.62 -1.31 3.80
C LYS A 208 16.87 -1.50 5.11
N SER A 209 17.16 -2.55 5.87
CA SER A 209 16.45 -2.79 7.13
C SER A 209 16.88 -1.83 8.24
N GLU A 210 18.15 -1.42 8.26
CA GLU A 210 18.61 -0.33 9.14
C GLU A 210 18.02 1.01 8.71
N LYS A 211 17.93 1.26 7.41
CA LYS A 211 17.35 2.48 6.85
C LYS A 211 15.84 2.58 7.05
N TYR A 212 15.13 1.45 7.01
CA TYR A 212 13.67 1.36 7.08
C TYR A 212 13.25 0.40 8.21
N PRO A 213 13.48 0.79 9.49
CA PRO A 213 13.23 -0.09 10.63
C PRO A 213 11.74 -0.38 10.84
N LEU A 214 10.87 0.47 10.33
CA LEU A 214 9.41 0.31 10.42
C LEU A 214 8.83 -0.44 9.21
N ALA A 215 9.64 -0.97 8.30
CA ALA A 215 9.12 -1.54 7.05
C ALA A 215 8.10 -2.68 7.28
N THR A 216 6.95 -2.59 6.63
CA THR A 216 5.91 -3.62 6.64
C THR A 216 6.34 -4.78 5.74
N LYS A 217 6.72 -5.89 6.35
CA LYS A 217 7.24 -7.08 5.67
C LYS A 217 6.37 -8.31 5.91
N ASP A 218 6.42 -9.24 4.95
CA ASP A 218 5.89 -10.58 5.13
C ASP A 218 6.87 -11.46 5.92
N ASP A 219 6.44 -12.69 6.21
CA ASP A 219 7.21 -13.62 7.05
C ASP A 219 8.54 -14.07 6.38
N THR A 220 8.70 -13.78 5.08
CA THR A 220 9.93 -14.03 4.30
C THR A 220 10.83 -12.78 4.18
N GLY A 221 10.42 -11.69 4.82
CA GLY A 221 11.15 -10.41 4.83
C GLY A 221 10.95 -9.56 3.57
N ARG A 222 9.98 -9.90 2.70
CA ARG A 222 9.63 -9.10 1.52
C ARG A 222 8.64 -8.01 1.89
N LEU A 223 8.69 -6.85 1.23
CA LEU A 223 7.70 -5.80 1.46
C LEU A 223 6.28 -6.32 1.19
N ARG A 224 5.31 -5.92 2.03
CA ARG A 224 3.90 -6.23 1.79
C ARG A 224 3.28 -5.28 0.76
N VAL A 225 2.36 -5.79 -0.04
CA VAL A 225 1.63 -5.01 -1.04
C VAL A 225 0.19 -5.48 -1.17
N GLY A 226 -0.73 -4.53 -1.35
CA GLY A 226 -2.11 -4.83 -1.73
C GLY A 226 -2.39 -4.47 -3.17
N ALA A 227 -3.46 -5.04 -3.74
CA ALA A 227 -3.93 -4.71 -5.08
C ALA A 227 -5.46 -4.69 -5.13
N ALA A 228 -6.02 -3.72 -5.83
CA ALA A 228 -7.46 -3.62 -6.03
C ALA A 228 -7.96 -4.53 -7.15
N ILE A 229 -9.18 -5.05 -7.01
CA ILE A 229 -9.93 -5.73 -8.07
C ILE A 229 -11.36 -5.18 -8.13
N GLY A 230 -12.02 -5.38 -9.27
CA GLY A 230 -13.47 -5.18 -9.40
C GLY A 230 -14.24 -6.40 -8.89
N PHE A 231 -15.53 -6.47 -9.20
CA PHE A 231 -16.38 -7.62 -8.88
C PHE A 231 -16.92 -8.35 -10.13
N PHE A 232 -16.82 -7.71 -11.29
CA PHE A 232 -17.42 -8.17 -12.54
C PHE A 232 -16.36 -8.67 -13.53
N GLY A 233 -16.79 -9.46 -14.52
CA GLY A 233 -15.97 -9.83 -15.67
C GLY A 233 -14.67 -10.56 -15.31
N ASP A 234 -13.54 -9.88 -15.54
CA ASP A 234 -12.18 -10.43 -15.42
C ASP A 234 -11.67 -10.53 -13.98
N ALA A 235 -12.46 -10.10 -12.99
CA ALA A 235 -12.04 -9.99 -11.59
C ALA A 235 -11.47 -11.29 -11.00
N TRP A 236 -12.03 -12.45 -11.37
CA TRP A 236 -11.52 -13.75 -10.90
C TRP A 236 -10.15 -14.10 -11.50
N SER A 237 -9.98 -13.88 -12.81
CA SER A 237 -8.70 -14.08 -13.50
C SER A 237 -7.63 -13.14 -12.95
N ARG A 238 -8.01 -11.90 -12.68
CA ARG A 238 -7.16 -10.88 -12.05
C ARG A 238 -6.71 -11.30 -10.66
N ALA A 239 -7.63 -11.77 -9.82
CA ALA A 239 -7.28 -12.27 -8.49
C ALA A 239 -6.28 -13.44 -8.56
N GLY A 240 -6.44 -14.36 -9.51
CA GLY A 240 -5.51 -15.47 -9.75
C GLY A 240 -4.10 -15.00 -10.10
N GLN A 241 -3.94 -14.09 -11.07
CA GLN A 241 -2.61 -13.57 -11.43
C GLN A 241 -1.95 -12.75 -10.32
N LEU A 242 -2.74 -12.02 -9.53
CA LEU A 242 -2.22 -11.29 -8.37
C LEU A 242 -1.74 -12.24 -7.26
N LEU A 243 -2.46 -13.35 -7.06
CA LEU A 243 -2.05 -14.43 -6.16
C LEU A 243 -0.71 -15.03 -6.62
N ASP A 244 -0.58 -15.37 -7.90
CA ASP A 244 0.66 -15.92 -8.47
C ASP A 244 1.85 -14.95 -8.32
N ALA A 245 1.61 -13.64 -8.44
CA ALA A 245 2.60 -12.60 -8.21
C ALA A 245 2.96 -12.40 -6.72
N GLY A 246 2.20 -13.01 -5.80
CA GLY A 246 2.46 -12.97 -4.35
C GLY A 246 1.88 -11.76 -3.63
N VAL A 247 0.70 -11.27 -4.06
CA VAL A 247 -0.04 -10.20 -3.36
C VAL A 247 -0.38 -10.62 -1.92
N ASP A 248 -0.28 -9.69 -0.97
CA ASP A 248 -0.62 -9.95 0.44
C ASP A 248 -2.09 -9.67 0.75
N VAL A 249 -2.66 -8.68 0.06
CA VAL A 249 -4.03 -8.19 0.29
C VAL A 249 -4.75 -7.90 -1.03
N ILE A 250 -5.94 -8.45 -1.21
CA ILE A 250 -6.84 -8.10 -2.31
C ILE A 250 -7.92 -7.15 -1.79
N VAL A 251 -8.09 -6.00 -2.45
CA VAL A 251 -9.13 -5.04 -2.14
C VAL A 251 -10.23 -5.13 -3.19
N VAL A 252 -11.39 -5.66 -2.83
CA VAL A 252 -12.58 -5.61 -3.70
C VAL A 252 -13.13 -4.19 -3.62
N ASP A 253 -12.85 -3.38 -4.65
CA ASP A 253 -12.98 -1.92 -4.63
C ASP A 253 -14.09 -1.42 -5.57
N THR A 254 -15.23 -1.07 -4.97
CA THR A 254 -16.44 -0.59 -5.65
C THR A 254 -17.02 0.66 -4.96
N ALA A 255 -17.89 1.40 -5.65
CA ALA A 255 -18.63 2.52 -5.06
C ALA A 255 -19.69 2.05 -4.04
N ASN A 256 -20.24 0.82 -4.20
CA ASN A 256 -21.22 0.24 -3.28
C ASN A 256 -20.88 -1.23 -2.94
N GLY A 257 -20.22 -1.42 -1.79
CA GLY A 257 -19.73 -2.70 -1.31
C GLY A 257 -20.80 -3.69 -0.86
N GLU A 258 -22.03 -3.23 -0.58
CA GLU A 258 -23.14 -4.11 -0.16
C GLU A 258 -23.85 -4.78 -1.36
N SER A 259 -23.44 -4.47 -2.60
CA SER A 259 -24.01 -5.10 -3.79
C SER A 259 -23.75 -6.61 -3.85
N ALA A 260 -24.73 -7.37 -4.35
CA ALA A 260 -24.67 -8.84 -4.37
C ALA A 260 -23.40 -9.39 -5.04
N GLY A 261 -23.01 -8.84 -6.20
CA GLY A 261 -21.81 -9.28 -6.91
C GLY A 261 -20.51 -9.10 -6.11
N VAL A 262 -20.44 -8.06 -5.27
CA VAL A 262 -19.28 -7.82 -4.39
C VAL A 262 -19.26 -8.84 -3.26
N LEU A 263 -20.41 -9.08 -2.63
CA LEU A 263 -20.51 -10.10 -1.58
C LEU A 263 -20.19 -11.49 -2.13
N ASP A 264 -20.65 -11.81 -3.34
CA ASP A 264 -20.41 -13.09 -4.00
C ASP A 264 -18.93 -13.32 -4.32
N ILE A 265 -18.23 -12.31 -4.88
CA ILE A 265 -16.81 -12.47 -5.17
C ILE A 265 -15.96 -12.58 -3.89
N ILE A 266 -16.32 -11.86 -2.82
CA ILE A 266 -15.65 -11.99 -1.52
C ILE A 266 -15.84 -13.42 -0.99
N ARG A 267 -17.08 -13.94 -0.97
CA ARG A 267 -17.33 -15.33 -0.55
C ARG A 267 -16.53 -16.32 -1.40
N LYS A 268 -16.47 -16.11 -2.71
CA LYS A 268 -15.72 -16.96 -3.63
C LYS A 268 -14.22 -16.95 -3.34
N LEU A 269 -13.61 -15.78 -3.13
CA LEU A 269 -12.20 -15.65 -2.75
C LEU A 269 -11.92 -16.33 -1.41
N LYS A 270 -12.80 -16.15 -0.42
CA LYS A 270 -12.63 -16.73 0.92
C LYS A 270 -12.89 -18.24 0.98
N ALA A 271 -13.68 -18.79 0.06
CA ALA A 271 -13.97 -20.22 -0.02
C ALA A 271 -12.86 -21.03 -0.73
N ASP A 272 -12.03 -20.40 -1.55
CA ASP A 272 -10.97 -21.07 -2.30
C ASP A 272 -9.69 -21.21 -1.46
N PRO A 273 -9.21 -22.43 -1.18
CA PRO A 273 -8.00 -22.66 -0.40
C PRO A 273 -6.73 -22.00 -0.97
N ALA A 274 -6.68 -21.74 -2.28
CA ALA A 274 -5.54 -21.07 -2.91
C ALA A 274 -5.32 -19.66 -2.35
N PHE A 275 -6.39 -19.00 -1.89
CA PHE A 275 -6.34 -17.66 -1.31
C PHE A 275 -6.23 -17.65 0.23
N ALA A 276 -6.04 -18.81 0.89
CA ALA A 276 -5.96 -18.87 2.35
C ALA A 276 -4.85 -17.98 2.96
N GLY A 277 -3.77 -17.75 2.21
CA GLY A 277 -2.67 -16.85 2.60
C GLY A 277 -2.96 -15.35 2.38
N VAL A 278 -3.93 -15.00 1.54
CA VAL A 278 -4.23 -13.62 1.14
C VAL A 278 -5.38 -13.07 1.97
N ASP A 279 -5.25 -11.85 2.48
CA ASP A 279 -6.35 -11.16 3.14
C ASP A 279 -7.24 -10.42 2.13
N VAL A 280 -8.54 -10.38 2.38
CA VAL A 280 -9.52 -9.70 1.52
C VAL A 280 -10.11 -8.50 2.25
N ILE A 281 -9.95 -7.31 1.68
CA ILE A 281 -10.61 -6.08 2.12
C ILE A 281 -11.84 -5.84 1.24
N GLY A 282 -13.01 -5.68 1.85
CA GLY A 282 -14.24 -5.33 1.14
C GLY A 282 -14.60 -3.86 1.31
N GLY A 283 -15.01 -3.18 0.23
CA GLY A 283 -15.57 -1.82 0.32
C GLY A 283 -15.96 -1.22 -1.03
N ASN A 284 -16.53 -0.01 -1.06
CA ASN A 284 -16.76 0.86 0.09
C ASN A 284 -18.17 0.68 0.69
N VAL A 285 -18.27 0.79 2.01
CA VAL A 285 -19.55 0.90 2.73
C VAL A 285 -19.56 2.16 3.59
N ALA A 286 -20.74 2.59 4.03
CA ALA A 286 -20.88 3.77 4.89
C ALA A 286 -21.91 3.59 6.02
N THR A 287 -22.43 2.36 6.19
CA THR A 287 -23.49 2.01 7.12
C THR A 287 -23.11 0.78 7.94
N ARG A 288 -23.74 0.61 9.11
CA ARG A 288 -23.59 -0.60 9.93
C ARG A 288 -24.00 -1.86 9.17
N SER A 289 -25.11 -1.83 8.42
CA SER A 289 -25.59 -2.98 7.63
C SER A 289 -24.62 -3.39 6.52
N GLY A 290 -24.08 -2.42 5.77
CA GLY A 290 -23.11 -2.71 4.72
C GLY A 290 -21.81 -3.30 5.28
N ALA A 291 -21.34 -2.78 6.42
CA ALA A 291 -20.21 -3.38 7.12
C ALA A 291 -20.50 -4.82 7.58
N GLN A 292 -21.67 -5.05 8.18
CA GLN A 292 -22.12 -6.38 8.59
C GLN A 292 -22.18 -7.36 7.40
N ALA A 293 -22.74 -6.95 6.26
CA ALA A 293 -22.84 -7.79 5.07
C ALA A 293 -21.46 -8.22 4.52
N LEU A 294 -20.49 -7.31 4.51
CA LEU A 294 -19.11 -7.63 4.11
C LEU A 294 -18.42 -8.58 5.10
N ILE A 295 -18.66 -8.40 6.40
CA ILE A 295 -18.14 -9.30 7.45
C ILE A 295 -18.71 -10.71 7.26
N GLU A 296 -20.02 -10.83 7.03
CA GLU A 296 -20.71 -12.10 6.77
C GLU A 296 -20.26 -12.77 5.47
N ALA A 297 -19.89 -11.98 4.45
CA ALA A 297 -19.26 -12.50 3.23
C ALA A 297 -17.84 -13.04 3.47
N GLY A 298 -17.21 -12.71 4.61
CA GLY A 298 -15.92 -13.24 5.03
C GLY A 298 -14.75 -12.26 4.91
N ALA A 299 -15.00 -10.96 4.70
CA ALA A 299 -13.94 -9.96 4.61
C ALA A 299 -13.03 -9.95 5.86
N ASP A 300 -11.73 -9.77 5.65
CA ASP A 300 -10.72 -9.68 6.70
C ASP A 300 -10.51 -8.25 7.22
N ALA A 301 -11.01 -7.25 6.49
CA ALA A 301 -11.17 -5.86 6.92
C ALA A 301 -12.19 -5.12 6.05
N ILE A 302 -12.76 -4.03 6.57
CA ILE A 302 -13.80 -3.24 5.91
C ILE A 302 -13.26 -1.86 5.53
N LYS A 303 -13.42 -1.48 4.26
CA LYS A 303 -13.09 -0.13 3.77
C LYS A 303 -14.33 0.76 3.76
N VAL A 304 -14.25 1.89 4.46
CA VAL A 304 -15.40 2.74 4.80
C VAL A 304 -15.25 4.12 4.19
N GLY A 305 -16.28 4.54 3.44
CA GLY A 305 -16.41 5.90 2.92
C GLY A 305 -17.12 5.95 1.57
N VAL A 306 -18.30 6.59 1.54
CA VAL A 306 -19.04 6.84 0.29
C VAL A 306 -19.15 8.34 0.06
N GLY A 307 -18.46 8.81 -0.97
CA GLY A 307 -18.35 10.22 -1.35
C GLY A 307 -17.53 11.20 -0.50
N PRO A 308 -16.71 10.83 0.51
CA PRO A 308 -15.94 11.81 1.28
C PRO A 308 -14.68 12.31 0.56
N GLY A 309 -14.25 11.64 -0.52
CA GLY A 309 -13.01 11.96 -1.23
C GLY A 309 -13.03 13.36 -1.83
N SER A 310 -11.90 14.08 -1.78
CA SER A 310 -11.77 15.49 -2.21
C SER A 310 -12.07 15.79 -3.69
N ILE A 311 -12.30 14.74 -4.47
CA ILE A 311 -12.45 14.72 -5.93
C ILE A 311 -13.61 13.81 -6.35
N CYS A 312 -14.39 13.33 -5.38
CA CYS A 312 -15.56 12.49 -5.61
C CYS A 312 -16.81 13.36 -5.59
N THR A 313 -17.69 13.17 -6.58
CA THR A 313 -18.95 13.90 -6.72
C THR A 313 -20.16 13.00 -6.50
N THR A 314 -20.01 11.74 -6.07
CA THR A 314 -21.11 10.81 -5.77
C THR A 314 -22.22 11.44 -4.94
N ARG A 315 -21.88 12.18 -3.86
CA ARG A 315 -22.87 12.86 -3.01
C ARG A 315 -23.65 13.94 -3.72
N VAL A 316 -23.05 14.58 -4.72
CA VAL A 316 -23.66 15.67 -5.49
C VAL A 316 -24.49 15.09 -6.64
N VAL A 317 -23.93 14.13 -7.37
CA VAL A 317 -24.51 13.59 -8.60
C VAL A 317 -25.59 12.53 -8.30
N ALA A 318 -25.30 11.58 -7.40
CA ALA A 318 -26.22 10.51 -7.04
C ALA A 318 -27.06 10.83 -5.78
N GLY A 319 -26.66 11.84 -5.00
CA GLY A 319 -27.33 12.18 -3.74
C GLY A 319 -27.09 11.18 -2.60
N VAL A 320 -26.09 10.30 -2.73
CA VAL A 320 -25.82 9.19 -1.78
C VAL A 320 -24.51 9.40 -1.03
N GLY A 321 -24.52 9.19 0.28
CA GLY A 321 -23.33 9.15 1.13
C GLY A 321 -23.62 9.41 2.60
N VAL A 322 -22.61 9.25 3.45
CA VAL A 322 -22.71 9.51 4.90
C VAL A 322 -21.49 10.33 5.34
N PRO A 323 -21.62 11.41 6.14
CA PRO A 323 -20.49 12.12 6.71
C PRO A 323 -19.47 11.19 7.38
N GLN A 324 -18.17 11.42 7.11
CA GLN A 324 -17.17 10.36 7.20
C GLN A 324 -16.89 9.87 8.63
N VAL A 325 -16.91 10.76 9.64
CA VAL A 325 -16.72 10.37 11.04
C VAL A 325 -17.86 9.46 11.47
N THR A 326 -19.10 9.80 11.11
CA THR A 326 -20.26 8.95 11.41
C THR A 326 -20.24 7.64 10.63
N ALA A 327 -19.86 7.65 9.35
CA ALA A 327 -19.75 6.42 8.56
C ALA A 327 -18.75 5.43 9.18
N VAL A 328 -17.58 5.91 9.61
CA VAL A 328 -16.55 5.12 10.30
C VAL A 328 -17.09 4.60 11.63
N TYR A 329 -17.75 5.44 12.42
CA TYR A 329 -18.34 5.03 13.69
C TYR A 329 -19.38 3.92 13.52
N GLU A 330 -20.35 4.11 12.63
CA GLU A 330 -21.42 3.14 12.35
C GLU A 330 -20.88 1.79 11.86
N ALA A 331 -19.94 1.81 10.91
CA ALA A 331 -19.28 0.60 10.45
C ALA A 331 -18.50 -0.11 11.58
N SER A 332 -17.86 0.67 12.46
CA SER A 332 -17.11 0.11 13.58
C SER A 332 -17.99 -0.62 14.61
N LEU A 333 -19.28 -0.29 14.71
CA LEU A 333 -20.19 -0.97 15.63
C LEU A 333 -20.39 -2.44 15.23
N ALA A 334 -20.52 -2.74 13.94
CA ALA A 334 -20.54 -4.12 13.45
C ALA A 334 -19.16 -4.78 13.52
N ALA A 335 -18.11 -4.04 13.14
CA ALA A 335 -16.77 -4.58 13.01
C ALA A 335 -16.12 -4.98 14.35
N ARG A 336 -16.41 -4.23 15.43
CA ARG A 336 -15.92 -4.53 16.79
C ARG A 336 -16.44 -5.87 17.32
N GLU A 337 -17.72 -6.16 17.10
CA GLU A 337 -18.34 -7.43 17.53
C GLU A 337 -17.69 -8.63 16.82
N ALA A 338 -17.30 -8.46 15.55
CA ALA A 338 -16.65 -9.49 14.74
C ALA A 338 -15.12 -9.51 14.82
N ASN A 339 -14.49 -8.59 15.57
CA ASN A 339 -13.04 -8.38 15.61
C ASN A 339 -12.40 -8.19 14.22
N VAL A 340 -13.08 -7.46 13.34
CA VAL A 340 -12.66 -7.13 11.98
C VAL A 340 -12.18 -5.67 11.95
N PRO A 341 -10.97 -5.37 11.44
CA PRO A 341 -10.49 -3.99 11.36
C PRO A 341 -11.26 -3.12 10.36
N VAL A 342 -11.30 -1.81 10.65
CA VAL A 342 -11.94 -0.79 9.81
C VAL A 342 -10.91 0.17 9.22
N ILE A 343 -11.05 0.48 7.93
CA ILE A 343 -10.20 1.41 7.18
C ILE A 343 -11.03 2.63 6.80
N ALA A 344 -10.66 3.81 7.29
CA ALA A 344 -11.30 5.06 6.87
C ALA A 344 -10.71 5.56 5.55
N ASP A 345 -11.52 5.61 4.49
CA ASP A 345 -11.09 5.98 3.12
C ASP A 345 -11.71 7.31 2.67
N GLY A 346 -10.85 8.32 2.50
CA GLY A 346 -11.23 9.63 1.97
C GLY A 346 -11.68 10.66 3.02
N GLY A 347 -11.67 11.94 2.62
CA GLY A 347 -12.09 13.08 3.43
C GLY A 347 -11.03 13.66 4.38
N LEU A 348 -9.90 12.98 4.59
CA LEU A 348 -8.82 13.50 5.44
C LEU A 348 -8.05 14.63 4.74
N GLN A 349 -7.91 15.76 5.43
CA GLN A 349 -7.25 16.96 4.91
C GLN A 349 -5.96 17.27 5.67
N TYR A 350 -5.93 16.97 6.96
CA TYR A 350 -4.81 17.26 7.85
C TYR A 350 -4.46 16.04 8.71
N SER A 351 -3.27 16.05 9.31
CA SER A 351 -2.79 14.95 10.16
C SER A 351 -3.70 14.70 11.37
N GLY A 352 -4.35 15.74 11.91
CA GLY A 352 -5.31 15.61 13.01
C GLY A 352 -6.53 14.75 12.67
N ASP A 353 -6.93 14.68 11.39
CA ASP A 353 -8.08 13.88 10.97
C ASP A 353 -7.81 12.38 11.09
N ILE A 354 -6.54 11.97 11.05
CA ILE A 354 -6.14 10.57 11.29
C ILE A 354 -6.54 10.16 12.70
N ALA A 355 -6.20 10.97 13.71
CA ALA A 355 -6.56 10.68 15.09
C ALA A 355 -8.08 10.68 15.28
N LYS A 356 -8.81 11.61 14.63
CA LYS A 356 -10.28 11.62 14.64
C LYS A 356 -10.85 10.33 14.01
N ALA A 357 -10.36 9.88 12.86
CA ALA A 357 -10.81 8.64 12.22
C ALA A 357 -10.58 7.42 13.13
N LEU A 358 -9.41 7.33 13.77
CA LEU A 358 -9.07 6.24 14.68
C LEU A 358 -9.99 6.22 15.90
N VAL A 359 -10.18 7.36 16.57
CA VAL A 359 -11.10 7.49 17.72
C VAL A 359 -12.55 7.17 17.32
N ALA A 360 -12.96 7.54 16.10
CA ALA A 360 -14.28 7.18 15.58
C ALA A 360 -14.45 5.66 15.41
N GLY A 361 -13.37 4.89 15.28
CA GLY A 361 -13.43 3.43 15.28
C GLY A 361 -12.59 2.76 14.20
N ALA A 362 -11.99 3.52 13.28
CA ALA A 362 -11.04 2.96 12.34
C ALA A 362 -9.78 2.43 13.03
N ASP A 363 -9.08 1.52 12.37
CA ASP A 363 -7.78 0.99 12.78
C ASP A 363 -6.68 1.54 11.86
N THR A 364 -7.02 1.85 10.61
CA THR A 364 -6.10 2.50 9.67
C THR A 364 -6.83 3.50 8.78
N VAL A 365 -6.07 4.34 8.06
CA VAL A 365 -6.61 5.34 7.13
C VAL A 365 -6.03 5.17 5.72
N MET A 366 -6.87 5.32 4.71
CA MET A 366 -6.47 5.31 3.30
C MET A 366 -6.46 6.74 2.75
N LEU A 367 -5.31 7.13 2.19
CA LEU A 367 -5.04 8.50 1.76
C LEU A 367 -4.86 8.58 0.23
N GLY A 368 -5.59 9.51 -0.39
CA GLY A 368 -5.45 9.87 -1.80
C GLY A 368 -4.66 11.18 -1.96
N SER A 369 -5.38 12.31 -1.87
CA SER A 369 -4.84 13.65 -2.15
C SER A 369 -3.62 14.05 -1.32
N LEU A 370 -3.51 13.57 -0.07
CA LEU A 370 -2.35 13.85 0.79
C LEU A 370 -1.05 13.23 0.28
N LEU A 371 -1.15 12.15 -0.52
CA LEU A 371 -0.03 11.41 -1.10
C LEU A 371 0.12 11.64 -2.61
N ALA A 372 -0.93 12.08 -3.30
CA ALA A 372 -0.91 12.28 -4.75
C ALA A 372 0.15 13.31 -5.22
N GLY A 373 0.57 14.23 -4.36
CA GLY A 373 1.57 15.25 -4.65
C GLY A 373 3.03 14.83 -4.48
N THR A 374 3.31 13.56 -4.13
CA THR A 374 4.68 13.12 -3.80
C THR A 374 5.49 12.66 -5.03
N ASP A 375 6.80 12.51 -4.85
CA ASP A 375 7.73 12.02 -5.88
C ASP A 375 7.37 10.65 -6.43
N GLU A 376 6.83 9.78 -5.58
CA GLU A 376 6.55 8.37 -5.87
C GLU A 376 5.18 8.15 -6.50
N SER A 377 4.27 9.13 -6.42
CA SER A 377 2.97 9.02 -7.07
C SER A 377 3.13 9.04 -8.60
N PRO A 378 2.29 8.31 -9.35
CA PRO A 378 2.38 8.21 -10.81
C PRO A 378 1.87 9.46 -11.56
N GLY A 379 1.15 10.38 -10.89
CA GLY A 379 0.64 11.59 -11.55
C GLY A 379 1.74 12.46 -12.15
N ASP A 380 1.45 13.16 -13.25
CA ASP A 380 2.43 14.02 -13.92
C ASP A 380 2.71 15.30 -13.13
N LEU A 381 3.98 15.73 -13.10
CA LEU A 381 4.39 17.03 -12.55
C LEU A 381 4.06 18.13 -13.57
N VAL A 382 3.32 19.15 -13.12
CA VAL A 382 2.92 20.30 -13.92
C VAL A 382 3.33 21.61 -13.24
N PHE A 383 3.62 22.64 -14.04
CA PHE A 383 4.03 23.96 -13.56
C PHE A 383 2.95 24.99 -13.88
N VAL A 384 2.40 25.63 -12.84
CA VAL A 384 1.36 26.67 -12.98
C VAL A 384 1.81 27.89 -12.21
N GLY A 385 2.03 29.00 -12.91
CA GLY A 385 2.44 30.27 -12.28
C GLY A 385 3.75 30.15 -11.47
N GLY A 386 4.70 29.35 -11.93
CA GLY A 386 5.98 29.12 -11.24
C GLY A 386 5.91 28.16 -10.03
N LYS A 387 4.73 27.61 -9.73
CA LYS A 387 4.55 26.60 -8.67
C LYS A 387 4.40 25.20 -9.27
N GLN A 388 4.89 24.20 -8.54
CA GLN A 388 4.83 22.79 -8.91
C GLN A 388 3.56 22.12 -8.35
N PHE A 389 2.87 21.39 -9.21
CA PHE A 389 1.68 20.59 -8.89
C PHE A 389 1.80 19.20 -9.51
N LYS A 390 0.99 18.25 -9.04
CA LYS A 390 0.80 16.95 -9.70
C LYS A 390 -0.66 16.77 -10.09
N ASN A 391 -0.88 16.17 -11.27
CA ASN A 391 -2.21 15.78 -11.72
C ASN A 391 -2.82 14.74 -10.77
N TYR A 392 -4.09 14.93 -10.41
CA TYR A 392 -4.82 14.07 -9.49
C TYR A 392 -6.28 13.93 -9.94
N ARG A 393 -6.78 12.70 -10.07
CA ARG A 393 -8.14 12.46 -10.57
C ARG A 393 -8.85 11.36 -9.83
N GLY A 394 -10.18 11.42 -9.84
CA GLY A 394 -11.04 10.39 -9.28
C GLY A 394 -11.21 9.22 -10.21
N MET A 395 -11.35 8.02 -9.64
CA MET A 395 -11.64 6.83 -10.44
C MET A 395 -12.99 6.95 -11.19
N GLY A 396 -13.88 7.82 -10.71
CA GLY A 396 -15.16 8.17 -11.34
C GLY A 396 -15.11 9.40 -12.24
N SER A 397 -13.92 9.99 -12.48
CA SER A 397 -13.78 11.04 -13.49
C SER A 397 -13.93 10.44 -14.89
N LEU A 398 -14.34 11.28 -15.85
CA LEU A 398 -14.39 10.87 -17.25
C LEU A 398 -13.03 10.35 -17.72
N GLY A 399 -11.93 11.04 -17.45
CA GLY A 399 -10.62 10.60 -17.94
C GLY A 399 -10.11 9.32 -17.28
N ALA A 400 -10.60 8.94 -16.09
CA ALA A 400 -10.33 7.63 -15.49
C ALA A 400 -11.21 6.53 -16.10
N MET A 401 -12.50 6.81 -16.34
CA MET A 401 -13.48 5.87 -16.89
C MET A 401 -13.41 5.69 -18.41
N GLN A 402 -12.86 6.65 -19.15
CA GLN A 402 -12.76 6.59 -20.61
C GLN A 402 -11.66 5.65 -21.07
N THR A 403 -11.95 4.92 -22.14
CA THR A 403 -10.96 4.10 -22.84
C THR A 403 -9.99 5.02 -23.59
N ARG A 404 -8.68 4.95 -23.28
CA ARG A 404 -7.66 5.75 -23.99
C ARG A 404 -6.97 4.88 -25.04
N GLY A 405 -7.35 5.04 -26.30
CA GLY A 405 -6.79 4.26 -27.42
C GLY A 405 -7.16 2.78 -27.33
N GLU A 406 -6.19 1.87 -27.46
CA GLU A 406 -6.39 0.41 -27.31
C GLU A 406 -6.49 -0.05 -25.84
N LYS A 407 -6.24 0.85 -24.86
CA LYS A 407 -6.29 0.51 -23.43
C LYS A 407 -7.69 0.73 -22.87
N THR A 408 -8.40 -0.38 -22.63
CA THR A 408 -9.67 -0.41 -21.89
C THR A 408 -9.51 0.21 -20.50
N SER A 409 -10.42 1.12 -20.12
CA SER A 409 -10.51 1.58 -18.73
C SER A 409 -11.14 0.49 -17.87
N TYR A 410 -10.56 0.26 -16.69
CA TYR A 410 -11.05 -0.69 -15.70
C TYR A 410 -11.66 0.02 -14.48
N SER A 411 -12.12 1.26 -14.63
CA SER A 411 -12.81 1.97 -13.55
C SER A 411 -14.32 2.11 -13.76
N LYS A 412 -14.85 1.77 -14.94
CA LYS A 412 -16.30 1.84 -15.24
C LYS A 412 -17.14 0.93 -14.35
N ASP A 413 -16.72 -0.31 -14.14
CA ASP A 413 -17.46 -1.28 -13.33
C ASP A 413 -17.50 -0.90 -11.84
N ARG A 414 -16.53 -0.11 -11.36
CA ARG A 414 -16.54 0.47 -10.00
C ARG A 414 -17.80 1.29 -9.73
N TYR A 415 -18.32 1.96 -10.75
CA TYR A 415 -19.52 2.81 -10.70
C TYR A 415 -20.72 2.18 -11.39
N PHE A 416 -20.72 0.85 -11.59
CA PHE A 416 -21.81 0.08 -12.20
C PHE A 416 -22.19 0.59 -13.60
N GLN A 417 -21.20 1.06 -14.37
CA GLN A 417 -21.37 1.59 -15.72
C GLN A 417 -20.61 0.76 -16.77
N ALA A 418 -20.38 -0.52 -16.49
CA ALA A 418 -19.63 -1.43 -17.37
C ALA A 418 -20.38 -1.76 -18.67
N ASP A 419 -21.71 -1.67 -18.66
CA ASP A 419 -22.62 -1.95 -19.76
C ASP A 419 -23.07 -0.69 -20.53
N VAL A 420 -22.56 0.49 -20.16
CA VAL A 420 -22.89 1.75 -20.85
C VAL A 420 -22.37 1.72 -22.28
N PRO A 421 -23.23 1.98 -23.29
CA PRO A 421 -22.91 1.71 -24.70
C PRO A 421 -21.87 2.65 -25.32
N SER A 422 -21.64 3.83 -24.74
CA SER A 422 -20.69 4.82 -25.28
C SER A 422 -20.19 5.79 -24.20
N ASP A 423 -18.96 6.29 -24.39
CA ASP A 423 -18.27 7.14 -23.39
C ASP A 423 -18.95 8.50 -23.16
N ASP A 424 -19.70 9.01 -24.13
CA ASP A 424 -20.50 10.26 -24.03
C ASP A 424 -21.73 10.12 -23.14
N LYS A 425 -22.12 8.88 -22.78
CA LYS A 425 -23.25 8.59 -21.89
C LYS A 425 -22.81 8.24 -20.47
N LEU A 426 -21.52 8.29 -20.17
CA LEU A 426 -21.02 8.06 -18.81
C LEU A 426 -21.50 9.16 -17.87
N ILE A 427 -21.91 8.76 -16.67
CA ILE A 427 -22.31 9.65 -15.57
C ILE A 427 -21.14 9.70 -14.58
N PRO A 428 -20.26 10.72 -14.65
CA PRO A 428 -19.08 10.78 -13.80
C PRO A 428 -19.44 11.14 -12.35
N GLU A 429 -18.88 10.34 -11.44
CA GLU A 429 -18.96 10.53 -9.98
C GLU A 429 -17.61 11.01 -9.40
N GLY A 430 -16.76 11.58 -10.25
CA GLY A 430 -15.53 12.23 -9.84
C GLY A 430 -15.08 13.32 -10.82
N ILE A 431 -14.09 14.08 -10.38
CA ILE A 431 -13.46 15.16 -11.15
C ILE A 431 -11.96 14.93 -11.31
N GLU A 432 -11.35 15.74 -12.16
CA GLU A 432 -9.90 15.84 -12.30
C GLU A 432 -9.43 17.20 -11.77
N GLY A 433 -8.27 17.21 -11.14
CA GLY A 433 -7.69 18.41 -10.57
C GLY A 433 -6.19 18.27 -10.42
N GLN A 434 -5.63 19.17 -9.63
CA GLN A 434 -4.21 19.22 -9.34
C GLN A 434 -4.01 19.37 -7.84
N VAL A 435 -2.97 18.72 -7.31
CA VAL A 435 -2.54 18.88 -5.93
C VAL A 435 -1.15 19.51 -5.90
N PRO A 436 -0.83 20.35 -4.90
CA PRO A 436 0.52 20.88 -4.77
C PRO A 436 1.56 19.77 -4.66
N TYR A 437 2.73 19.98 -5.26
CA TYR A 437 3.87 19.09 -5.07
C TYR A 437 4.33 19.09 -3.59
N ARG A 438 4.71 17.92 -3.08
CA ARG A 438 5.01 17.67 -1.66
C ARG A 438 6.37 17.02 -1.38
N GLY A 439 7.19 16.78 -2.40
CA GLY A 439 8.46 16.08 -2.24
C GLY A 439 8.30 14.58 -1.98
N PRO A 440 9.25 13.91 -1.30
CA PRO A 440 9.22 12.46 -1.10
C PRO A 440 8.14 12.06 -0.10
N VAL A 441 7.51 10.90 -0.31
CA VAL A 441 6.44 10.40 0.57
C VAL A 441 6.92 10.18 2.00
N SER A 442 8.19 9.86 2.22
CA SER A 442 8.76 9.70 3.57
C SER A 442 8.64 10.97 4.41
N ALA A 443 8.86 12.15 3.80
CA ALA A 443 8.71 13.43 4.49
C ALA A 443 7.23 13.70 4.82
N VAL A 444 6.31 13.36 3.92
CA VAL A 444 4.86 13.50 4.16
C VAL A 444 4.39 12.54 5.26
N ALA A 445 4.76 11.26 5.17
CA ALA A 445 4.43 10.24 6.17
C ALA A 445 4.95 10.63 7.57
N TYR A 446 6.19 11.13 7.65
CA TYR A 446 6.75 11.65 8.90
C TYR A 446 5.88 12.74 9.53
N GLN A 447 5.40 13.71 8.75
CA GLN A 447 4.51 14.77 9.26
C GLN A 447 3.13 14.25 9.68
N LEU A 448 2.57 13.31 8.92
CA LEU A 448 1.27 12.70 9.24
C LEU A 448 1.34 11.91 10.56
N ILE A 449 2.36 11.08 10.72
CA ILE A 449 2.58 10.29 11.94
C ILE A 449 3.02 11.17 13.11
N GLY A 450 3.81 12.21 12.87
CA GLY A 450 4.12 13.22 13.86
C GLY A 450 2.85 13.89 14.41
N GLY A 451 1.91 14.29 13.54
CA GLY A 451 0.62 14.85 13.96
C GLY A 451 -0.27 13.86 14.73
N LEU A 452 -0.25 12.58 14.35
CA LEU A 452 -0.92 11.52 15.12
C LEU A 452 -0.32 11.39 16.53
N ARG A 453 1.01 11.33 16.64
CA ARG A 453 1.71 11.26 17.94
C ARG A 453 1.45 12.48 18.82
N GLN A 454 1.34 13.68 18.23
CA GLN A 454 0.92 14.87 18.96
C GLN A 454 -0.52 14.74 19.48
N SER A 455 -1.44 14.22 18.66
CA SER A 455 -2.81 13.96 19.10
C SER A 455 -2.87 12.93 20.23
N MET A 456 -2.05 11.87 20.14
CA MET A 456 -1.90 10.85 21.18
C MET A 456 -1.35 11.43 22.49
N PHE A 457 -0.38 12.35 22.41
CA PHE A 457 0.08 13.11 23.57
C PHE A 457 -1.06 13.90 24.21
N TYR A 458 -1.78 14.74 23.45
CA TYR A 458 -2.86 15.56 24.00
C TYR A 458 -4.01 14.74 24.60
N VAL A 459 -4.30 13.55 24.06
CA VAL A 459 -5.32 12.63 24.59
C VAL A 459 -4.79 11.80 25.77
N GLY A 460 -3.48 11.66 25.92
CA GLY A 460 -2.84 10.82 26.94
C GLY A 460 -2.84 9.34 26.59
N ALA A 461 -2.60 8.99 25.33
CA ALA A 461 -2.61 7.61 24.82
C ALA A 461 -1.22 7.17 24.35
N ARG A 462 -0.71 6.04 24.85
CA ARG A 462 0.62 5.51 24.45
C ARG A 462 0.59 4.65 23.18
N ASN A 463 -0.57 4.09 22.86
CA ASN A 463 -0.80 3.28 21.67
C ASN A 463 -2.20 3.53 21.09
N ILE A 464 -2.48 2.96 19.92
CA ILE A 464 -3.75 3.17 19.20
C ILE A 464 -4.96 2.61 19.98
N GLY A 465 -4.78 1.51 20.71
CA GLY A 465 -5.84 0.96 21.58
C GLY A 465 -6.26 1.94 22.67
N GLU A 466 -5.29 2.56 23.34
CA GLU A 466 -5.54 3.62 24.32
C GLU A 466 -6.16 4.85 23.67
N LEU A 467 -5.72 5.24 22.47
CA LEU A 467 -6.29 6.39 21.75
C LEU A 467 -7.79 6.18 21.51
N LYS A 468 -8.18 5.00 21.04
CA LYS A 468 -9.59 4.63 20.80
C LYS A 468 -10.40 4.59 22.10
N ALA A 469 -9.80 4.14 23.20
CA ALA A 469 -10.49 4.02 24.49
C ALA A 469 -10.63 5.35 25.23
N LYS A 470 -9.62 6.23 25.16
CA LYS A 470 -9.56 7.51 25.89
C LYS A 470 -10.11 8.68 25.08
N GLY A 471 -10.02 8.61 23.74
CA GLY A 471 -10.43 9.68 22.84
C GLY A 471 -11.91 10.03 23.00
N LYS A 472 -12.19 11.32 23.10
CA LYS A 472 -13.56 11.86 23.19
C LYS A 472 -13.69 13.03 22.23
N PHE A 473 -14.83 13.11 21.56
CA PHE A 473 -15.15 14.24 20.70
C PHE A 473 -15.91 15.34 21.45
N VAL A 474 -15.66 16.58 21.03
CA VAL A 474 -16.61 17.68 21.20
C VAL A 474 -17.07 18.11 19.81
N ARG A 475 -18.38 18.30 19.65
CA ARG A 475 -18.97 18.82 18.42
C ARG A 475 -18.78 20.34 18.38
N ILE A 476 -18.40 20.85 17.23
CA ILE A 476 -18.20 22.28 17.01
C ILE A 476 -19.21 22.82 15.99
N THR A 477 -19.40 24.13 16.00
CA THR A 477 -20.14 24.83 14.94
C THR A 477 -19.17 25.31 13.87
N SER A 478 -19.68 25.84 12.76
CA SER A 478 -18.83 26.46 11.73
C SER A 478 -17.98 27.62 12.26
N ALA A 479 -18.43 28.31 13.31
CA ALA A 479 -17.62 29.33 13.98
C ALA A 479 -16.43 28.70 14.72
N GLY A 480 -16.62 27.56 15.38
CA GLY A 480 -15.55 26.80 16.01
C GLY A 480 -14.53 26.27 14.99
N LEU A 481 -14.98 25.87 13.80
CA LEU A 481 -14.06 25.48 12.71
C LEU A 481 -13.21 26.67 12.26
N LYS A 482 -13.85 27.84 12.05
CA LYS A 482 -13.13 29.07 11.68
C LYS A 482 -12.09 29.45 12.74
N GLU A 483 -12.42 29.31 14.02
CA GLU A 483 -11.48 29.53 15.15
C GLU A 483 -10.32 28.51 15.15
N SER A 484 -10.59 27.27 14.77
CA SER A 484 -9.58 26.19 14.78
C SER A 484 -8.46 26.41 13.76
N HIS A 485 -8.74 27.09 12.65
CA HIS A 485 -7.74 27.49 11.66
C HIS A 485 -7.08 28.82 12.05
N PRO A 486 -5.82 29.09 11.67
CA PRO A 486 -5.24 30.42 11.76
C PRO A 486 -6.17 31.47 11.14
N HIS A 487 -6.53 32.47 11.94
CA HIS A 487 -7.45 33.55 11.60
C HIS A 487 -6.87 34.90 12.02
N ASP A 488 -7.36 35.97 11.40
CA ASP A 488 -6.98 37.37 11.70
C ASP A 488 -5.49 37.70 11.54
N VAL A 489 -4.77 36.93 10.71
CA VAL A 489 -3.36 37.16 10.34
C VAL A 489 -3.10 36.89 8.85
N GLN A 490 -2.08 37.54 8.29
CA GLN A 490 -1.56 37.21 6.96
C GLN A 490 -0.49 36.12 7.09
N ILE A 491 -0.70 34.98 6.44
CA ILE A 491 0.29 33.89 6.41
C ILE A 491 1.45 34.31 5.50
N VAL A 492 2.64 34.48 6.08
CA VAL A 492 3.87 34.84 5.33
C VAL A 492 4.68 33.60 4.93
N VAL A 493 4.62 32.53 5.73
CA VAL A 493 5.30 31.25 5.49
C VAL A 493 4.34 30.12 5.84
N GLU A 494 4.16 29.17 4.92
CA GLU A 494 3.36 27.96 5.16
C GLU A 494 4.21 26.86 5.82
N ALA A 495 3.61 26.14 6.77
CA ALA A 495 4.24 24.98 7.39
C ALA A 495 3.99 23.71 6.55
N PRO A 496 4.89 22.70 6.54
CA PRO A 496 4.72 21.48 5.76
C PRO A 496 3.43 20.70 6.06
N ASN A 497 2.90 20.82 7.27
CA ASN A 497 1.73 20.11 7.79
C ASN A 497 0.42 20.92 7.70
N TYR A 498 0.44 22.16 7.19
CA TYR A 498 -0.75 23.00 7.12
C TYR A 498 -0.76 23.89 5.87
N ARG A 499 -1.80 23.73 5.05
CA ARG A 499 -2.14 24.60 3.91
C ARG A 499 -3.64 24.85 3.92
N LYS A 500 -4.04 26.09 3.63
CA LYS A 500 -5.45 26.49 3.55
C LYS A 500 -5.95 26.40 2.11
#